data_AF-A0A133VMW2-F1
#
_entry.id   AF-A0A133VMW2-F1
#
_cell.length_a   1.000
_cell.length_b   1.000
_cell.length_c   1.000
_cell.angle_alpha   90.00
_cell.angle_beta   90.00
_cell.angle_gamma   90.00
#
_symmetry.space_group_name_H-M   'P 1'
#
loop_
_entity.id
_entity.type
_entity.pdbx_description
1 polymer ?
#
loop_
_entity_poly.entity_id
_entity_poly.type
_entity_poly.pdbx_seq_one_letter_code
_entity_poly.pdbx_strand_id
1 'polypeptide(L)'
;MDELTIQDYISKMEGADAYSSKASLFSNLVENLFGEEVDVGPAGNLFPELEGHLIDERGTLAIEGEDDPQDNIIIEFRKTNLDPLRSKEIIERAENQLRRYVYVVWRERKPELRCLLMASDGLHNFVYRPSLKEGLEAIDLEGGSPFAIDKKLRKIIELEKISYEDFSRGDPDRVCTWLKRLISGRLSDG
;
A
#
# COMPACT_ATOMS: atom_id res chain seq x y z
N MET A 1 -13.34 15.21 16.40
CA MET A 1 -12.46 14.19 17.02
C MET A 1 -11.40 13.79 16.00
N ASP A 2 -11.83 13.47 14.79
CA ASP A 2 -11.01 13.09 13.64
C ASP A 2 -9.97 14.16 13.24
N GLU A 3 -10.31 15.45 13.35
CA GLU A 3 -9.42 16.57 12.98
C GLU A 3 -8.09 16.58 13.76
N LEU A 4 -8.16 16.55 15.11
CA LEU A 4 -6.98 16.57 15.97
C LEU A 4 -6.12 15.32 15.77
N THR A 5 -6.75 14.16 15.58
CA THR A 5 -6.04 12.90 15.30
C THR A 5 -5.23 12.98 14.01
N ILE A 6 -5.80 13.54 12.95
CA ILE A 6 -5.13 13.68 11.65
C ILE A 6 -4.02 14.72 11.71
N GLN A 7 -4.25 15.86 12.37
CA GLN A 7 -3.22 16.89 12.56
C GLN A 7 -2.03 16.37 13.38
N ASP A 8 -2.30 15.63 14.46
CA ASP A 8 -1.26 14.98 15.28
C ASP A 8 -0.48 13.93 14.47
N TYR A 9 -1.19 13.11 13.69
CA TYR A 9 -0.56 12.15 12.77
C TYR A 9 0.38 12.84 11.77
N ILE A 10 -0.08 13.89 11.08
CA ILE A 10 0.73 14.63 10.10
C ILE A 10 1.99 15.18 10.77
N SER A 11 1.82 15.82 11.93
CA SER A 11 2.92 16.41 12.70
C SER A 11 3.98 15.37 13.11
N LYS A 12 3.54 14.18 13.56
CA LYS A 12 4.44 13.07 13.91
C LYS A 12 5.10 12.45 12.68
N MET A 13 4.37 12.36 11.58
CA MET A 13 4.82 11.74 10.34
C MET A 13 5.93 12.55 9.67
N GLU A 14 5.88 13.88 9.73
CA GLU A 14 6.96 14.77 9.24
C GLU A 14 8.32 14.51 9.90
N GLY A 15 8.32 14.07 11.17
CA GLY A 15 9.52 13.73 11.92
C GLY A 15 10.00 12.28 11.78
N ALA A 16 9.23 11.41 11.10
CA ALA A 16 9.53 9.98 11.01
C ALA A 16 10.41 9.65 9.79
N ASP A 17 11.54 8.98 10.02
CA ASP A 17 12.54 8.66 8.97
C ASP A 17 12.72 7.15 8.71
N ALA A 18 12.11 6.29 9.53
CA ALA A 18 12.17 4.84 9.43
C ALA A 18 10.86 4.23 8.89
N TYR A 19 10.96 3.17 8.08
CA TYR A 19 9.80 2.46 7.53
C TYR A 19 8.82 2.03 8.63
N SER A 20 9.34 1.39 9.67
CA SER A 20 8.56 0.86 10.79
C SER A 20 7.89 1.92 11.64
N SER A 21 8.54 3.08 11.85
CA SER A 21 7.92 4.21 12.55
C SER A 21 6.73 4.76 11.77
N LYS A 22 6.87 4.90 10.45
CA LYS A 22 5.79 5.38 9.58
C LYS A 22 4.62 4.41 9.53
N ALA A 23 4.90 3.12 9.36
CA ALA A 23 3.90 2.06 9.44
C ALA A 23 3.17 2.09 10.79
N SER A 24 3.91 2.15 11.90
CA SER A 24 3.30 2.21 13.25
C SER A 24 2.39 3.43 13.43
N LEU A 25 2.83 4.60 12.96
CA LEU A 25 2.01 5.82 13.00
C LEU A 25 0.73 5.69 12.16
N PHE A 26 0.80 5.07 10.99
CA PHE A 26 -0.36 4.84 10.14
C PHE A 26 -1.32 3.81 10.72
N SER A 27 -0.82 2.70 11.28
CA SER A 27 -1.63 1.71 12.02
C SER A 27 -2.42 2.39 13.13
N ASN A 28 -1.72 3.16 13.98
CA ASN A 28 -2.35 3.93 15.05
C ASN A 28 -3.39 4.93 14.53
N LEU A 29 -3.14 5.59 13.39
CA LEU A 29 -4.13 6.49 12.79
C LEU A 29 -5.40 5.73 12.41
N VAL A 30 -5.25 4.60 11.73
CA VAL A 30 -6.36 3.74 11.30
C VAL A 30 -7.13 3.23 12.53
N GLU A 31 -6.45 2.65 13.51
CA GLU A 31 -7.07 2.17 14.76
C GLU A 31 -7.81 3.30 15.52
N ASN A 32 -7.24 4.51 15.58
CA ASN A 32 -7.91 5.63 16.26
C ASN A 32 -9.15 6.16 15.51
N LEU A 33 -9.17 6.05 14.18
CA LEU A 33 -10.27 6.55 13.35
C LEU A 33 -11.39 5.52 13.15
N PHE A 34 -11.03 4.23 13.10
CA PHE A 34 -11.93 3.14 12.71
C PHE A 34 -12.12 2.09 13.82
N GLY A 35 -11.35 2.16 14.91
CA GLY A 35 -11.47 1.23 16.03
C GLY A 35 -11.20 -0.22 15.60
N GLU A 36 -12.05 -1.12 16.09
CA GLU A 36 -12.00 -2.56 15.80
C GLU A 36 -12.62 -2.94 14.44
N GLU A 37 -13.15 -1.99 13.66
CA GLU A 37 -13.83 -2.28 12.36
C GLU A 37 -12.86 -2.76 11.26
N VAL A 38 -11.56 -2.73 11.51
CA VAL A 38 -10.50 -3.07 10.55
C VAL A 38 -9.37 -3.80 11.24
N ASP A 39 -8.91 -4.91 10.65
CA ASP A 39 -7.66 -5.53 11.06
C ASP A 39 -6.51 -4.87 10.30
N VAL A 40 -5.65 -4.15 11.03
CA VAL A 40 -4.44 -3.53 10.49
C VAL A 40 -3.21 -4.09 11.20
N GLY A 41 -2.24 -4.54 10.41
CA GLY A 41 -1.05 -5.14 10.98
C GLY A 41 0.10 -5.30 9.99
N PRO A 42 1.24 -5.84 10.44
CA PRO A 42 2.36 -6.17 9.55
C PRO A 42 1.89 -7.08 8.40
N ALA A 43 2.28 -6.75 7.17
CA ALA A 43 1.80 -7.46 5.99
C ALA A 43 2.14 -8.97 6.02
N GLY A 44 3.28 -9.34 6.61
CA GLY A 44 3.68 -10.74 6.75
C GLY A 44 2.79 -11.57 7.69
N ASN A 45 2.01 -10.93 8.57
CA ASN A 45 1.07 -11.66 9.43
C ASN A 45 -0.19 -12.07 8.64
N LEU A 46 -0.72 -11.18 7.80
CA LEU A 46 -1.92 -11.40 6.99
C LEU A 46 -1.59 -12.19 5.70
N PHE A 47 -0.42 -11.89 5.12
CA PHE A 47 0.12 -12.53 3.92
C PHE A 47 1.50 -13.15 4.23
N PRO A 48 1.57 -14.30 4.91
CA PRO A 48 2.83 -14.97 5.23
C PRO A 48 3.68 -15.29 4.00
N GLU A 49 3.07 -15.46 2.83
CA GLU A 49 3.79 -15.63 1.57
C GLU A 49 4.69 -14.44 1.21
N LEU A 50 4.44 -13.24 1.75
CA LEU A 50 5.31 -12.08 1.55
C LEU A 50 6.62 -12.16 2.36
N GLU A 51 6.75 -13.10 3.30
CA GLU A 51 7.97 -13.30 4.07
C GLU A 51 9.18 -13.48 3.14
N GLY A 52 10.28 -12.80 3.45
CA GLY A 52 11.49 -12.77 2.60
C GLY A 52 11.40 -11.88 1.34
N HIS A 53 10.22 -11.36 1.00
CA HIS A 53 10.03 -10.39 -0.08
C HIS A 53 9.88 -8.94 0.44
N LEU A 54 9.58 -8.76 1.72
CA LEU A 54 9.47 -7.46 2.39
C LEU A 54 10.83 -6.74 2.44
N ILE A 55 10.83 -5.43 2.23
CA ILE A 55 12.05 -4.61 2.39
C ILE A 55 12.39 -4.46 3.87
N ASP A 56 11.36 -4.29 4.70
CA ASP A 56 11.40 -4.27 6.15
C ASP A 56 10.11 -4.91 6.65
N GLU A 57 10.20 -5.96 7.47
CA GLU A 57 9.02 -6.73 7.93
C GLU A 57 8.00 -5.87 8.68
N ARG A 58 8.45 -4.79 9.31
CA ARG A 58 7.60 -3.84 10.05
C ARG A 58 7.27 -2.60 9.23
N GLY A 59 7.84 -2.46 8.03
CA GLY A 59 7.68 -1.33 7.13
C GLY A 59 6.57 -1.48 6.10
N THR A 60 5.97 -2.66 6.01
CA THR A 60 4.86 -2.95 5.11
C THR A 60 3.66 -3.36 5.95
N LEU A 61 2.52 -2.69 5.77
CA LEU A 61 1.26 -3.02 6.44
C LEU A 61 0.31 -3.75 5.50
N ALA A 62 -0.58 -4.52 6.09
CA ALA A 62 -1.80 -4.97 5.47
C ALA A 62 -3.01 -4.45 6.25
N ILE A 63 -4.09 -4.16 5.54
CA ILE A 63 -5.42 -3.93 6.10
C ILE A 63 -6.33 -4.98 5.50
N GLU A 64 -6.99 -5.76 6.36
CA GLU A 64 -8.05 -6.71 6.00
C GLU A 64 -9.39 -6.18 6.49
N GLY A 65 -10.37 -6.14 5.60
CA GLY A 65 -11.74 -5.77 5.96
C GLY A 65 -12.44 -6.95 6.64
N GLU A 66 -13.23 -6.70 7.67
CA GLU A 66 -13.94 -7.76 8.41
C GLU A 66 -15.07 -8.43 7.58
N ASP A 67 -15.60 -7.75 6.53
CA ASP A 67 -16.74 -8.20 5.72
C ASP A 67 -16.38 -8.43 4.24
N ASP A 68 -16.92 -9.52 3.66
CA ASP A 68 -16.90 -9.81 2.22
C ASP A 68 -17.98 -8.96 1.49
N PRO A 69 -17.68 -8.20 0.40
CA PRO A 69 -16.44 -8.12 -0.35
C PRO A 69 -15.71 -6.78 -0.18
N GLN A 70 -14.82 -6.66 0.81
CA GLN A 70 -13.87 -5.56 0.91
C GLN A 70 -12.53 -5.89 0.23
N ASP A 71 -11.85 -4.86 -0.30
CA ASP A 71 -10.53 -5.03 -0.90
C ASP A 71 -9.47 -5.02 0.20
N ASN A 72 -8.63 -6.06 0.27
CA ASN A 72 -7.45 -6.04 1.13
C ASN A 72 -6.47 -4.95 0.66
N ILE A 73 -5.76 -4.29 1.58
CA ILE A 73 -4.83 -3.23 1.22
C ILE A 73 -3.42 -3.61 1.66
N ILE A 74 -2.47 -3.69 0.73
CA ILE A 74 -1.04 -3.83 1.06
C ILE A 74 -0.36 -2.48 0.91
N ILE A 75 0.21 -1.96 1.99
CA ILE A 75 0.83 -0.63 2.06
C ILE A 75 2.34 -0.78 2.22
N GLU A 76 3.10 -0.25 1.28
CA GLU A 76 4.56 -0.21 1.31
C GLU A 76 5.06 1.19 1.64
N PHE A 77 5.66 1.34 2.84
CA PHE A 77 6.20 2.63 3.24
C PHE A 77 7.56 2.92 2.60
N ARG A 78 7.85 4.21 2.42
CA ARG A 78 9.11 4.74 1.92
C ARG A 78 9.74 5.67 2.95
N LYS A 79 11.03 5.46 3.23
CA LYS A 79 11.82 6.40 4.05
C LYS A 79 11.87 7.78 3.39
N THR A 80 12.18 7.81 2.09
CA THR A 80 12.28 9.04 1.31
C THR A 80 10.91 9.54 0.88
N ASN A 81 10.79 10.87 0.79
CA ASN A 81 9.58 11.57 0.36
C ASN A 81 9.14 11.14 -1.06
N LEU A 82 7.85 10.90 -1.23
CA LEU A 82 7.19 10.48 -2.47
C LEU A 82 6.51 11.64 -3.24
N ASP A 83 7.04 12.87 -3.13
CA ASP A 83 6.58 14.03 -3.91
C ASP A 83 6.53 13.70 -5.41
N PRO A 84 5.34 13.72 -6.04
CA PRO A 84 5.16 13.32 -7.43
C PRO A 84 5.97 14.17 -8.42
N LEU A 85 6.33 15.40 -8.05
CA LEU A 85 7.09 16.31 -8.92
C LEU A 85 8.60 16.03 -8.90
N ARG A 86 9.10 15.30 -7.89
CA ARG A 86 10.55 15.18 -7.62
C ARG A 86 11.02 13.74 -7.46
N SER A 87 10.11 12.81 -7.17
CA SER A 87 10.46 11.46 -6.72
C SER A 87 10.04 10.37 -7.71
N LYS A 88 10.01 10.65 -9.02
CA LYS A 88 9.56 9.69 -10.05
C LYS A 88 10.26 8.33 -9.96
N GLU A 89 11.58 8.32 -9.80
CA GLU A 89 12.35 7.07 -9.68
C GLU A 89 12.01 6.29 -8.40
N ILE A 90 11.71 7.00 -7.31
CA ILE A 90 11.37 6.39 -6.02
C ILE A 90 9.96 5.79 -6.10
N ILE A 91 9.01 6.51 -6.73
CA ILE A 91 7.66 6.01 -7.01
C ILE A 91 7.75 4.77 -7.90
N GLU A 92 8.54 4.81 -8.97
CA GLU A 92 8.72 3.64 -9.85
C GLU A 92 9.34 2.44 -9.12
N ARG A 93 10.30 2.67 -8.21
CA ARG A 93 10.81 1.60 -7.33
C ARG A 93 9.73 1.07 -6.41
N ALA A 94 8.88 1.95 -5.88
CA ALA A 94 7.75 1.56 -5.04
C ALA A 94 6.76 0.68 -5.79
N GLU A 95 6.39 1.08 -6.99
CA GLU A 95 5.52 0.31 -7.87
C GLU A 95 6.11 -1.06 -8.25
N ASN A 96 7.43 -1.17 -8.44
CA ASN A 96 8.05 -2.48 -8.69
C ASN A 96 7.93 -3.39 -7.46
N GLN A 97 8.15 -2.83 -6.26
CA GLN A 97 8.01 -3.59 -5.03
C GLN A 97 6.58 -4.07 -4.83
N LEU A 98 5.59 -3.21 -5.08
CA LEU A 98 4.16 -3.58 -5.03
C LEU A 98 3.81 -4.69 -6.04
N ARG A 99 4.37 -4.64 -7.26
CA ARG A 99 4.20 -5.73 -8.25
C ARG A 99 4.75 -7.05 -7.74
N ARG A 100 5.88 -7.05 -7.02
CA ARG A 100 6.45 -8.27 -6.43
C ARG A 100 5.52 -8.83 -5.36
N TYR A 101 4.98 -7.98 -4.48
CA TYR A 101 4.04 -8.41 -3.44
C TYR A 101 2.80 -9.07 -4.04
N VAL A 102 2.11 -8.37 -4.94
CA VAL A 102 0.88 -8.92 -5.52
C VAL A 102 1.15 -10.17 -6.37
N TYR A 103 2.29 -10.24 -7.05
CA TYR A 103 2.70 -11.45 -7.77
C TYR A 103 2.85 -12.65 -6.84
N VAL A 104 3.51 -12.49 -5.70
CA VAL A 104 3.70 -13.55 -4.71
C VAL A 104 2.37 -13.99 -4.12
N VAL A 105 1.53 -13.04 -3.70
CA VAL A 105 0.19 -13.30 -3.15
C VAL A 105 -0.68 -14.04 -4.16
N TRP A 106 -0.78 -13.56 -5.40
CA TRP A 106 -1.64 -14.20 -6.41
C TRP A 106 -1.14 -15.57 -6.86
N ARG A 107 0.18 -15.82 -6.82
CA ARG A 107 0.74 -17.14 -7.14
C ARG A 107 0.32 -18.18 -6.10
N GLU A 108 0.34 -17.82 -4.82
CA GLU A 108 0.05 -18.74 -3.71
C GLU A 108 -1.46 -18.85 -3.40
N ARG A 109 -2.21 -17.74 -3.49
CA ARG A 109 -3.63 -17.67 -3.07
C ARG A 109 -4.66 -17.60 -4.20
N LYS A 110 -4.24 -17.75 -5.46
CA LYS A 110 -5.01 -17.53 -6.72
C LYS A 110 -5.30 -16.03 -6.99
N PRO A 111 -5.37 -15.60 -8.27
CA PRO A 111 -5.45 -14.19 -8.67
C PRO A 111 -6.79 -13.48 -8.38
N GLU A 112 -7.77 -14.18 -7.82
CA GLU A 112 -9.11 -13.64 -7.54
C GLU A 112 -9.16 -12.78 -6.26
N LEU A 113 -8.08 -12.80 -5.45
CA LEU A 113 -8.00 -11.94 -4.27
C LEU A 113 -7.97 -10.48 -4.69
N ARG A 114 -9.02 -9.74 -4.32
CA ARG A 114 -9.09 -8.31 -4.54
C ARG A 114 -8.16 -7.62 -3.55
N CYS A 115 -7.15 -6.95 -4.10
CA CYS A 115 -6.17 -6.25 -3.31
C CYS A 115 -5.88 -4.88 -3.92
N LEU A 116 -5.99 -3.82 -3.12
CA LEU A 116 -5.41 -2.53 -3.42
C LEU A 116 -3.97 -2.48 -2.93
N LEU A 117 -3.12 -1.78 -3.68
CA LEU A 117 -1.73 -1.60 -3.34
C LEU A 117 -1.47 -0.12 -3.08
N MET A 118 -0.74 0.20 -2.03
CA MET A 118 -0.40 1.58 -1.71
C MET A 118 1.10 1.78 -1.58
N ALA A 119 1.64 2.78 -2.28
CA ALA A 119 2.96 3.32 -1.99
C ALA A 119 2.77 4.59 -1.14
N SER A 120 3.41 4.63 0.04
CA SER A 120 3.24 5.74 0.98
C SER A 120 4.58 6.20 1.56
N ASP A 121 4.75 7.50 1.78
CA ASP A 121 5.79 8.03 2.70
C ASP A 121 5.18 8.50 4.02
N GLY A 122 3.90 8.19 4.25
CA GLY A 122 3.06 8.66 5.35
C GLY A 122 2.27 9.94 5.05
N LEU A 123 2.71 10.77 4.10
CA LEU A 123 2.05 12.02 3.74
C LEU A 123 1.48 11.95 2.31
N HIS A 124 2.29 11.48 1.36
CA HIS A 124 1.92 11.22 -0.02
C HIS A 124 1.54 9.76 -0.16
N ASN A 125 0.29 9.50 -0.53
CA ASN A 125 -0.28 8.16 -0.62
C ASN A 125 -0.75 7.90 -2.05
N PHE A 126 -0.14 6.94 -2.73
CA PHE A 126 -0.51 6.52 -4.08
C PHE A 126 -1.20 5.17 -4.00
N VAL A 127 -2.45 5.09 -4.43
CA VAL A 127 -3.24 3.86 -4.40
C VAL A 127 -3.40 3.33 -5.81
N TYR A 128 -3.16 2.03 -5.94
CA TYR A 128 -3.17 1.32 -7.20
C TYR A 128 -4.12 0.13 -7.15
N ARG A 129 -4.82 -0.10 -8.25
CA ARG A 129 -5.52 -1.34 -8.53
C ARG A 129 -4.65 -2.21 -9.45
N PRO A 130 -4.17 -3.37 -8.97
CA PRO A 130 -3.41 -4.28 -9.80
C PRO A 130 -4.32 -5.10 -10.72
N SER A 131 -3.88 -5.37 -11.94
CA SER A 131 -4.55 -6.28 -12.87
C SER A 131 -3.55 -7.13 -13.66
N LEU A 132 -3.96 -8.35 -14.01
CA LEU A 132 -3.18 -9.24 -14.86
C LEU A 132 -3.48 -8.98 -16.34
N LYS A 133 -2.44 -8.70 -17.11
CA LYS A 133 -2.47 -8.64 -18.58
C LYS A 133 -2.35 -10.01 -19.21
N GLU A 134 -1.61 -10.90 -18.56
CA GLU A 134 -1.35 -12.27 -19.00
C GLU A 134 -1.35 -13.20 -17.78
N GLY A 135 -1.47 -14.51 -18.00
CA GLY A 135 -1.47 -15.50 -16.91
C GLY A 135 -0.14 -15.54 -16.15
N LEU A 136 -0.20 -15.76 -14.84
CA LEU A 136 0.98 -15.83 -13.96
C LEU A 136 1.96 -16.94 -14.36
N GLU A 137 1.45 -18.03 -14.92
CA GLU A 137 2.24 -19.18 -15.40
C GLU A 137 3.15 -18.85 -16.60
N ALA A 138 2.92 -17.73 -17.27
CA ALA A 138 3.72 -17.31 -18.43
C ALA A 138 5.12 -16.80 -18.03
N ILE A 139 5.42 -16.66 -16.73
CA ILE A 139 6.67 -16.08 -16.25
C ILE A 139 7.45 -17.05 -15.38
N ASP A 140 8.63 -17.40 -15.88
CA ASP A 140 9.73 -17.91 -15.07
C ASP A 140 10.52 -16.74 -14.44
N LEU A 141 10.53 -16.66 -13.11
CA LEU A 141 11.32 -15.68 -12.35
C LEU A 141 12.65 -16.25 -11.81
N GLU A 142 12.99 -17.51 -12.10
CA GLU A 142 14.19 -18.14 -11.54
C GLU A 142 15.48 -17.50 -12.06
N GLY A 143 16.47 -17.39 -11.15
CA GLY A 143 17.85 -17.00 -11.46
C GLY A 143 18.04 -15.59 -12.03
N GLY A 144 17.00 -14.77 -12.12
CA GLY A 144 17.04 -13.43 -12.68
C GLY A 144 17.57 -12.39 -11.69
N SER A 145 18.26 -11.36 -12.19
CA SER A 145 18.55 -10.18 -11.38
C SER A 145 17.26 -9.46 -10.96
N PRO A 146 17.23 -8.71 -9.84
CA PRO A 146 16.04 -7.95 -9.41
C PRO A 146 15.48 -7.05 -10.51
N PHE A 147 16.35 -6.44 -11.32
CA PHE A 147 15.95 -5.61 -12.46
C PHE A 147 15.26 -6.41 -13.58
N ALA A 148 15.75 -7.61 -13.87
CA ALA A 148 15.13 -8.48 -14.88
C ALA A 148 13.74 -8.96 -14.42
N ILE A 149 13.60 -9.27 -13.12
CA ILE A 149 12.33 -9.61 -12.49
C ILE A 149 11.34 -8.44 -12.61
N ASP A 150 11.76 -7.21 -12.25
CA ASP A 150 10.89 -6.03 -12.33
C ASP A 150 10.41 -5.78 -13.76
N LYS A 151 11.30 -5.90 -14.74
CA LYS A 151 10.96 -5.75 -16.15
C LYS A 151 9.95 -6.81 -16.63
N LYS A 152 10.06 -8.04 -16.14
CA LYS A 152 9.11 -9.12 -16.43
C LYS A 152 7.75 -8.81 -15.79
N LEU A 153 7.72 -8.48 -14.51
CA LEU A 153 6.49 -8.18 -13.77
C LEU A 153 5.73 -6.97 -14.34
N ARG A 154 6.42 -5.92 -14.79
CA ARG A 154 5.79 -4.75 -15.43
C ARG A 154 5.00 -5.08 -16.70
N LYS A 155 5.36 -6.17 -17.40
CA LYS A 155 4.66 -6.57 -18.63
C LYS A 155 3.34 -7.25 -18.33
N ILE A 156 3.26 -7.99 -17.22
CA ILE A 156 2.10 -8.82 -16.91
C ILE A 156 1.20 -8.25 -15.81
N ILE A 157 1.74 -7.41 -14.93
CA ILE A 157 0.99 -6.76 -13.86
C ILE A 157 0.95 -5.26 -14.14
N GLU A 158 -0.24 -4.81 -14.52
CA GLU A 158 -0.54 -3.38 -14.60
C GLU A 158 -0.97 -2.87 -13.23
N LEU A 159 -0.51 -1.66 -12.91
CA LEU A 159 -0.93 -0.93 -11.72
C LEU A 159 -1.68 0.31 -12.19
N GLU A 160 -3.00 0.25 -12.21
CA GLU A 160 -3.82 1.40 -12.47
C GLU A 160 -3.79 2.30 -11.22
N LYS A 161 -3.29 3.53 -11.34
CA LYS A 161 -3.38 4.50 -10.25
C LYS A 161 -4.83 4.97 -10.13
N ILE A 162 -5.51 4.60 -9.06
CA ILE A 162 -6.92 4.92 -8.82
C ILE A 162 -7.10 6.10 -7.86
N SER A 163 -6.10 6.39 -7.03
CA SER A 163 -6.16 7.52 -6.11
C SER A 163 -4.79 8.07 -5.75
N TYR A 164 -4.78 9.34 -5.36
CA TYR A 164 -3.65 9.98 -4.72
C TYR A 164 -4.14 11.04 -3.74
N GLU A 165 -3.59 11.02 -2.54
CA GLU A 165 -3.87 12.03 -1.53
C GLU A 165 -2.56 12.48 -0.87
N ASP A 166 -2.43 13.79 -0.71
CA ASP A 166 -1.35 14.47 0.00
C ASP A 166 -1.89 15.00 1.32
N PHE A 167 -1.59 14.29 2.40
CA PHE A 167 -2.07 14.62 3.74
C PHE A 167 -1.43 15.92 4.27
N SER A 168 -0.25 16.31 3.77
CA SER A 168 0.42 17.55 4.23
C SER A 168 -0.33 18.83 3.82
N ARG A 169 -1.18 18.73 2.81
CA ARG A 169 -1.98 19.86 2.27
C ARG A 169 -3.48 19.64 2.40
N GLY A 170 -3.90 18.49 2.92
CA GLY A 170 -5.29 18.09 3.03
C GLY A 170 -5.96 18.71 4.25
N ASP A 171 -7.20 19.13 4.08
CA ASP A 171 -8.10 19.39 5.20
C ASP A 171 -8.37 18.05 5.93
N PRO A 172 -8.32 17.98 7.28
CA PRO A 172 -8.49 16.73 8.01
C PRO A 172 -9.78 15.98 7.68
N ASP A 173 -10.89 16.68 7.46
CA ASP A 173 -12.16 16.03 7.08
C ASP A 173 -12.06 15.33 5.72
N ARG A 174 -11.32 15.92 4.78
CA ARG A 174 -11.05 15.32 3.48
C ARG A 174 -10.15 14.08 3.60
N VAL A 175 -9.09 14.14 4.41
CA VAL A 175 -8.21 12.99 4.68
C VAL A 175 -8.99 11.85 5.32
N CYS A 176 -9.82 12.16 6.34
CA CYS A 176 -10.67 11.18 6.99
C CYS A 176 -11.64 10.51 6.01
N THR A 177 -12.31 11.33 5.18
CA THR A 177 -13.24 10.84 4.16
C THR A 177 -12.54 9.96 3.13
N TRP A 178 -11.33 10.32 2.73
CA TRP A 178 -10.52 9.54 1.79
C TRP A 178 -10.14 8.17 2.38
N LEU A 179 -9.65 8.14 3.64
CA LEU A 179 -9.35 6.90 4.35
C LEU A 179 -10.59 6.01 4.50
N LYS A 180 -11.74 6.59 4.87
CA LYS A 180 -13.04 5.90 4.95
C LYS A 180 -13.39 5.21 3.63
N ARG A 181 -13.19 5.89 2.49
CA ARG A 181 -13.47 5.32 1.16
C ARG A 181 -12.46 4.26 0.74
N LEU A 182 -11.18 4.46 1.04
CA LEU A 182 -10.12 3.50 0.79
C LEU A 182 -10.39 2.18 1.51
N ILE A 183 -10.58 2.24 2.83
CA ILE A 183 -10.77 1.06 3.68
C ILE A 183 -12.04 0.31 3.31
N SER A 184 -13.13 1.02 3.03
CA SER A 184 -14.40 0.38 2.63
C SER A 184 -14.40 -0.18 1.19
N GLY A 185 -13.28 -0.12 0.46
CA GLY A 185 -13.20 -0.56 -0.95
C GLY A 185 -14.00 0.31 -1.92
N ARG A 186 -14.40 1.52 -1.53
CA ARG A 186 -15.29 2.43 -2.29
C ARG A 186 -14.54 3.55 -3.02
N LEU A 187 -13.30 3.31 -3.43
CA LEU A 187 -12.51 4.32 -4.17
C LEU A 187 -12.98 4.55 -5.63
N SER A 188 -14.04 3.86 -6.07
CA SER A 188 -14.78 4.09 -7.34
C SER A 188 -16.27 3.80 -7.08
N ASP A 189 -17.29 4.57 -7.49
CA ASP A 189 -17.40 5.61 -8.53
C ASP A 189 -17.99 6.94 -8.01
N GLY A 190 -17.42 8.05 -8.51
CA GLY A 190 -18.01 9.39 -8.54
C GLY A 190 -17.47 10.13 -9.75
#